data_AF-A0A354G151-F1
#
_entry.id   AF-A0A354G151-F1
#
_cell.length_a   1.000
_cell.length_b   1.000
_cell.length_c   1.000
_cell.angle_alpha   90.00
_cell.angle_beta   90.00
_cell.angle_gamma   90.00
#
_symmetry.space_group_name_H-M   'P 1'
#
loop_
_entity.id
_entity.type
_entity.pdbx_description
1 polymer ?
#
loop_
_entity_poly.entity_id
_entity_poly.type
_entity_poly.pdbx_seq_one_letter_code
_entity_poly.pdbx_strand_id
1 'polypeptide(L)'
;MQKISTYLSVSLIVIAFIIGIGTGYSFTPQYSLSMYDKSGMDLGRADKWIDLRYINAMIAHHRGAILVAKQAEISQRPEIQNLAKEIQTNEPLLIEELYQQKKDWYGDTKKVADPVVPNLGNYNDTFDLRFLNAVIAHHENGIEMTKDIRVKSSRNEVLDNANAVEKFLTDSGAMLKEWRKNWYNS
;
A
#
# COMPACT_ATOMS: atom_id res chain seq x y z
N MET A 1 -16.24 23.85 -6.32
CA MET A 1 -15.91 22.99 -5.17
C MET A 1 -15.73 21.58 -5.71
N GLN A 2 -14.48 21.19 -6.01
CA GLN A 2 -14.22 19.85 -6.53
C GLN A 2 -14.36 18.86 -5.37
N LYS A 3 -15.25 17.88 -5.55
CA LYS A 3 -15.49 16.83 -4.57
C LYS A 3 -14.21 16.00 -4.49
N ILE A 4 -13.47 16.14 -3.39
CA ILE A 4 -12.51 15.13 -2.97
C ILE A 4 -13.30 13.82 -2.96
N SER A 5 -12.79 12.80 -3.66
CA SER A 5 -13.45 11.50 -3.67
C SER A 5 -13.54 10.99 -2.23
N THR A 6 -14.77 10.72 -1.81
CA THR A 6 -15.12 10.31 -0.45
C THR A 6 -14.46 8.99 -0.06
N TYR A 7 -14.04 8.14 -1.00
CA TYR A 7 -13.52 6.81 -0.69
C TYR A 7 -12.00 6.80 -0.49
N LEU A 8 -11.20 7.40 -1.38
CA LEU A 8 -9.74 7.59 -1.18
C LEU A 8 -9.38 8.27 0.15
N SER A 9 -10.28 9.10 0.68
CA SER A 9 -10.11 9.75 1.99
C SER A 9 -10.60 8.90 3.17
N VAL A 10 -11.53 7.96 2.94
CA VAL A 10 -12.16 7.12 3.97
C VAL A 10 -11.49 5.74 4.10
N SER A 11 -10.95 5.18 3.02
CA SER A 11 -10.24 3.89 3.02
C SER A 11 -8.92 3.92 3.77
N LEU A 12 -8.20 5.05 3.75
CA LEU A 12 -7.05 5.31 4.60
C LEU A 12 -7.41 5.38 6.09
N ILE A 13 -8.69 5.56 6.44
CA ILE A 13 -9.14 5.63 7.83
C ILE A 13 -9.42 4.23 8.39
N VAL A 14 -9.76 3.25 7.55
CA VAL A 14 -10.21 1.92 8.01
C VAL A 14 -9.06 1.08 8.60
N ILE A 15 -7.86 1.07 7.99
CA ILE A 15 -6.70 0.37 8.59
C ILE A 15 -6.20 1.12 9.86
N ALA A 16 -6.40 2.43 9.95
CA ALA A 16 -6.05 3.21 11.14
C ALA A 16 -6.98 2.93 12.35
N PHE A 17 -8.18 2.40 12.13
CA PHE A 17 -9.17 2.14 13.19
C PHE A 17 -9.06 0.75 13.86
N ILE A 18 -8.07 -0.08 13.50
CA ILE A 18 -7.69 -1.27 14.29
C ILE A 18 -6.81 -0.89 15.49
N ILE A 19 -6.56 0.41 15.70
CA ILE A 19 -6.01 0.90 16.98
C ILE A 19 -7.16 0.99 18.00
N GLY A 20 -7.50 -0.15 18.57
CA GLY A 20 -8.05 -0.19 19.92
C GLY A 20 -7.02 0.41 20.88
N ILE A 21 -7.38 1.52 21.51
CA ILE A 21 -6.62 2.28 22.51
C ILE A 21 -5.87 1.36 23.48
N GLY A 22 -4.55 1.55 23.65
CA GLY A 22 -3.78 0.80 24.65
C GLY A 22 -2.27 1.02 24.74
N THR A 23 -1.83 2.29 24.92
CA THR A 23 -0.55 2.72 25.55
C THR A 23 0.81 2.29 24.97
N GLY A 24 1.68 3.29 24.75
CA GLY A 24 3.12 3.19 25.00
C GLY A 24 4.05 3.52 23.82
N TYR A 25 4.44 4.78 23.70
CA TYR A 25 5.61 5.20 22.92
C TYR A 25 6.88 4.48 23.40
N SER A 26 7.71 3.99 22.47
CA SER A 26 9.18 3.93 22.62
C SER A 26 9.90 3.79 21.27
N PHE A 27 10.81 4.73 21.01
CA PHE A 27 11.73 4.82 19.87
C PHE A 27 12.67 3.60 19.74
N THR A 28 13.15 3.32 18.50
CA THR A 28 14.46 2.73 18.05
C THR A 28 14.30 1.70 16.91
N PRO A 29 15.36 1.41 16.12
CA PRO A 29 16.08 2.24 15.15
C PRO A 29 15.79 1.80 13.69
N GLN A 30 16.17 2.65 12.75
CA GLN A 30 16.06 2.45 11.31
C GLN A 30 16.64 1.08 10.86
N TYR A 31 15.80 0.23 10.27
CA TYR A 31 16.26 -0.92 9.49
C TYR A 31 15.97 -0.68 8.00
N SER A 32 17.00 -0.83 7.18
CA SER A 32 16.95 -0.77 5.72
C SER A 32 16.61 -2.16 5.18
N LEU A 33 15.47 -2.29 4.51
CA LEU A 33 15.15 -3.50 3.73
C LEU A 33 15.36 -3.22 2.24
N SER A 34 16.58 -3.47 1.79
CA SER A 34 16.83 -3.74 0.37
C SER A 34 16.51 -5.22 0.10
N MET A 35 15.34 -5.52 -0.46
CA MET A 35 15.08 -6.68 -1.33
C MET A 35 13.62 -6.62 -1.82
N TYR A 36 13.31 -5.56 -2.57
CA TYR A 36 12.21 -5.59 -3.53
C TYR A 36 12.76 -4.96 -4.81
N ASP A 37 12.45 -5.55 -5.96
CA ASP A 37 12.91 -5.04 -7.24
C ASP A 37 12.33 -3.63 -7.43
N LYS A 38 13.21 -2.61 -7.35
CA LYS A 38 12.87 -1.20 -7.47
C LYS A 38 12.44 -0.82 -8.89
N SER A 39 12.54 -1.75 -9.85
CA SER A 39 12.28 -1.53 -11.28
C SER A 39 10.84 -1.06 -11.58
N GLY A 40 9.87 -1.30 -10.69
CA GLY A 40 8.48 -0.88 -10.85
C GLY A 40 8.15 0.56 -10.40
N MET A 41 9.10 1.32 -9.85
CA MET A 41 8.82 2.59 -9.15
C MET A 41 9.14 3.86 -9.94
N ASP A 42 9.77 3.76 -11.11
CA ASP A 42 10.01 4.94 -11.94
C ASP A 42 8.76 5.26 -12.78
N LEU A 43 8.03 6.30 -12.39
CA LEU A 43 6.91 6.83 -13.18
C LEU A 43 7.37 7.50 -14.48
N GLY A 44 8.67 7.53 -14.76
CA GLY A 44 9.28 8.16 -15.91
C GLY A 44 9.33 9.68 -15.78
N ARG A 45 9.65 10.34 -16.90
CA ARG A 45 9.70 11.81 -16.95
C ARG A 45 8.32 12.42 -16.72
N ALA A 46 8.28 13.60 -16.11
CA ALA A 46 7.06 14.40 -16.04
C ALA A 46 6.57 14.73 -17.46
N ASP A 47 5.32 14.40 -17.76
CA ASP A 47 4.62 14.72 -18.99
C ASP A 47 3.10 14.68 -18.74
N LYS A 48 2.28 14.92 -19.78
CA LYS A 48 0.82 14.93 -19.67
C LYS A 48 0.17 13.59 -19.25
N TRP A 49 0.93 12.50 -19.26
CA TRP A 49 0.47 11.14 -18.93
C TRP A 49 0.99 10.66 -17.58
N ILE A 50 1.69 11.52 -16.82
CA ILE A 50 2.28 11.13 -15.54
C ILE A 50 1.22 10.66 -14.54
N ASP A 51 0.08 11.35 -14.43
CA ASP A 51 -0.98 10.93 -13.51
C ASP A 51 -1.57 9.57 -13.92
N LEU A 52 -1.71 9.30 -15.23
CA LEU A 52 -2.16 8.00 -15.72
C LEU A 52 -1.17 6.88 -15.36
N ARG A 53 0.15 7.14 -15.46
CA ARG A 53 1.18 6.18 -15.04
C ARG A 53 1.12 5.95 -13.53
N TYR A 54 0.94 7.00 -12.73
CA TYR A 54 0.74 6.88 -11.29
C TYR A 54 -0.50 6.05 -10.96
N ILE A 55 -1.66 6.34 -11.57
CA ILE A 55 -2.90 5.57 -11.37
C ILE A 55 -2.69 4.09 -11.72
N ASN A 56 -2.07 3.80 -12.88
CA ASN A 56 -1.79 2.42 -13.28
C ASN A 56 -0.83 1.73 -12.29
N ALA A 57 0.21 2.42 -11.83
CA ALA A 57 1.16 1.89 -10.86
C ALA A 57 0.49 1.62 -9.51
N MET A 58 -0.38 2.53 -9.05
CA MET A 58 -1.11 2.37 -7.78
C MET A 58 -2.15 1.24 -7.87
N ILE A 59 -2.82 1.05 -9.01
CA ILE A 59 -3.67 -0.13 -9.24
C ILE A 59 -2.84 -1.42 -9.10
N ALA A 60 -1.67 -1.49 -9.75
CA ALA A 60 -0.79 -2.67 -9.65
C ALA A 60 -0.33 -2.88 -8.20
N HIS A 61 0.03 -1.81 -7.50
CA HIS A 61 0.42 -1.83 -6.09
C HIS A 61 -0.69 -2.41 -5.20
N HIS A 62 -1.92 -1.88 -5.25
CA HIS A 62 -3.06 -2.42 -4.48
C HIS A 62 -3.34 -3.90 -4.81
N ARG A 63 -3.23 -4.29 -6.09
CA ARG A 63 -3.37 -5.71 -6.49
C ARG A 63 -2.28 -6.58 -5.87
N GLY A 64 -1.06 -6.07 -5.75
CA GLY A 64 0.03 -6.75 -5.06
C GLY A 64 -0.29 -7.03 -3.58
N ALA A 65 -0.91 -6.07 -2.88
CA ALA A 65 -1.34 -6.26 -1.50
C ALA A 65 -2.35 -7.42 -1.36
N ILE A 66 -3.35 -7.46 -2.25
CA ILE A 66 -4.37 -8.53 -2.26
C ILE A 66 -3.71 -9.90 -2.48
N LEU A 67 -2.78 -10.01 -3.44
CA LEU A 67 -2.11 -11.27 -3.75
C LEU A 67 -1.23 -11.78 -2.60
N VAL A 68 -0.57 -10.88 -1.86
CA VAL A 68 0.19 -11.25 -0.64
C VAL A 68 -0.77 -11.60 0.51
N ALA A 69 -1.83 -10.82 0.71
CA ALA A 69 -2.83 -11.08 1.75
C ALA A 69 -3.53 -12.44 1.58
N LYS A 70 -3.85 -12.83 0.35
CA LYS A 70 -4.45 -14.13 0.05
C LYS A 70 -3.56 -15.29 0.49
N GLN A 71 -2.24 -15.17 0.37
CA GLN A 71 -1.32 -16.20 0.86
C GLN A 71 -1.36 -16.30 2.40
N ALA A 72 -1.58 -15.19 3.10
CA ALA A 72 -1.52 -15.10 4.55
C ALA A 72 -2.78 -15.61 5.28
N GLU A 73 -3.82 -16.04 4.55
CA GLU A 73 -5.03 -16.66 5.12
C GLU A 73 -4.71 -17.92 5.95
N ILE A 74 -3.60 -18.59 5.64
CA ILE A 74 -3.15 -19.80 6.35
C ILE A 74 -2.44 -19.51 7.68
N SER A 75 -2.15 -18.23 7.99
CA SER A 75 -1.51 -17.86 9.25
C SER A 75 -2.34 -18.35 10.44
N GLN A 76 -1.69 -18.74 11.53
CA GLN A 76 -2.37 -19.05 12.79
C GLN A 76 -2.40 -17.86 13.75
N ARG A 77 -1.80 -16.72 13.36
CA ARG A 77 -1.80 -15.50 14.16
C ARG A 77 -3.06 -14.67 13.83
N PRO A 78 -3.95 -14.42 14.81
CA PRO A 78 -5.20 -13.67 14.57
C PRO A 78 -4.96 -12.28 13.97
N GLU A 79 -3.90 -11.59 14.38
CA GLU A 79 -3.53 -10.28 13.86
C GLU A 79 -3.23 -10.30 12.36
N ILE A 80 -2.54 -11.34 11.87
CA ILE A 80 -2.23 -11.51 10.44
C ILE A 80 -3.49 -11.90 9.66
N GLN A 81 -4.30 -12.81 10.19
CA GLN A 81 -5.57 -13.20 9.55
C GLN A 81 -6.52 -12.00 9.40
N ASN A 82 -6.64 -11.19 10.45
CA ASN A 82 -7.46 -9.97 10.43
C ASN A 82 -6.93 -8.97 9.41
N LEU A 83 -5.62 -8.70 9.41
CA LEU A 83 -5.00 -7.82 8.43
C LEU A 83 -5.19 -8.32 6.99
N ALA A 84 -5.00 -9.62 6.74
CA ALA A 84 -5.22 -10.22 5.42
C ALA A 84 -6.68 -10.04 4.94
N LYS A 85 -7.65 -10.24 5.84
CA LYS A 85 -9.08 -10.06 5.54
C LYS A 85 -9.42 -8.59 5.23
N GLU A 86 -8.89 -7.66 6.00
CA GLU A 86 -9.06 -6.22 5.79
C GLU A 86 -8.51 -5.78 4.44
N ILE A 87 -7.29 -6.20 4.08
CA ILE A 87 -6.69 -5.92 2.77
C ILE A 87 -7.59 -6.46 1.66
N GLN A 88 -8.02 -7.73 1.75
CA GLN A 88 -8.88 -8.32 0.71
C GLN A 88 -10.26 -7.67 0.60
N THR A 89 -10.74 -7.01 1.66
CA THR A 89 -12.04 -6.32 1.68
C THR A 89 -11.94 -4.89 1.13
N ASN A 90 -10.91 -4.15 1.52
CA ASN A 90 -10.81 -2.71 1.25
C ASN A 90 -10.08 -2.38 -0.06
N GLU A 91 -9.04 -3.13 -0.44
CA GLU A 91 -8.25 -2.87 -1.64
C GLU A 91 -9.06 -2.93 -2.96
N PRO A 92 -10.04 -3.83 -3.14
CA PRO A 92 -10.88 -3.84 -4.34
C PRO A 92 -11.65 -2.53 -4.56
N LEU A 93 -12.11 -1.87 -3.48
CA LEU A 93 -12.83 -0.60 -3.56
C LEU A 93 -11.91 0.52 -4.06
N LEU A 94 -10.65 0.52 -3.60
CA LEU A 94 -9.64 1.47 -4.06
C LEU A 94 -9.27 1.26 -5.53
N ILE A 95 -9.13 0.01 -5.95
CA ILE A 95 -8.86 -0.34 -7.34
C ILE A 95 -10.01 0.13 -8.25
N GLU A 96 -11.26 -0.07 -7.86
CA GLU A 96 -12.43 0.39 -8.63
C GLU A 96 -12.42 1.90 -8.80
N GLU A 97 -12.12 2.65 -7.74
CA GLU A 97 -12.01 4.10 -7.80
C GLU A 97 -10.91 4.56 -8.77
N LEU A 98 -9.72 3.95 -8.70
CA LEU A 98 -8.62 4.26 -9.61
C LEU A 98 -8.96 3.94 -11.07
N TYR A 99 -9.69 2.86 -11.33
CA TYR A 99 -10.21 2.57 -12.68
C TYR A 99 -11.22 3.61 -13.15
N GLN A 100 -12.08 4.10 -12.25
CA GLN A 100 -13.03 5.15 -12.59
C GLN A 100 -12.31 6.47 -12.92
N GLN A 101 -11.31 6.86 -12.13
CA GLN A 101 -10.46 8.02 -12.42
C GLN A 101 -9.72 7.87 -13.76
N LYS A 102 -9.15 6.69 -14.01
CA LYS A 102 -8.48 6.35 -15.28
C LYS A 102 -9.40 6.52 -16.49
N LYS A 103 -10.64 6.05 -16.37
CA LYS A 103 -11.68 6.19 -17.40
C LYS A 103 -12.10 7.65 -17.59
N ASP A 104 -12.36 8.37 -16.49
CA ASP A 104 -12.89 9.73 -16.56
C ASP A 104 -11.87 10.74 -17.06
N TRP A 105 -10.60 10.61 -16.65
CA TRP A 105 -9.57 11.58 -17.01
C TRP A 105 -8.92 11.29 -18.36
N TYR A 106 -8.86 10.01 -18.77
CA TYR A 106 -8.08 9.58 -19.94
C TYR A 106 -8.85 8.71 -20.93
N GLY A 107 -10.10 8.34 -20.64
CA GLY A 107 -10.86 7.38 -21.46
C GLY A 107 -10.25 5.97 -21.48
N ASP A 108 -9.31 5.68 -20.57
CA ASP A 108 -8.57 4.42 -20.57
C ASP A 108 -9.26 3.38 -19.69
N THR A 109 -9.78 2.32 -20.32
CA THR A 109 -10.45 1.19 -19.67
C THR A 109 -9.60 -0.08 -19.65
N LYS A 110 -8.33 -0.01 -20.08
CA LYS A 110 -7.44 -1.16 -20.13
C LYS A 110 -7.18 -1.68 -18.72
N LYS A 111 -7.26 -3.00 -18.57
CA LYS A 111 -6.88 -3.66 -17.31
C LYS A 111 -5.39 -3.54 -17.09
N VAL A 112 -5.02 -3.18 -15.86
CA VAL A 112 -3.66 -3.24 -15.34
C VAL A 112 -3.35 -4.69 -14.99
N ALA A 113 -2.18 -5.16 -15.41
CA ALA A 113 -1.73 -6.52 -15.12
C ALA A 113 -1.41 -6.70 -13.63
N ASP A 114 -1.55 -7.93 -13.14
CA ASP A 114 -1.11 -8.28 -11.80
C ASP A 114 0.40 -8.13 -11.65
N PRO A 115 0.90 -7.57 -10.54
CA PRO A 115 2.33 -7.55 -10.28
C PRO A 115 2.82 -8.95 -9.90
N VAL A 116 4.12 -9.17 -10.07
CA VAL A 116 4.79 -10.30 -9.44
C VAL A 116 4.93 -9.99 -7.95
N VAL A 117 4.43 -10.87 -7.09
CA VAL A 117 4.54 -10.74 -5.63
C VAL A 117 5.44 -11.83 -5.05
N PRO A 118 6.05 -11.60 -3.87
CA PRO A 118 6.80 -12.64 -3.19
C PRO A 118 5.92 -13.86 -2.91
N ASN A 119 6.51 -15.05 -3.09
CA ASN A 119 5.91 -16.29 -2.64
C ASN A 119 6.28 -16.50 -1.17
N LEU A 120 5.28 -16.51 -0.28
CA LEU A 120 5.48 -16.72 1.15
C LEU A 120 5.85 -18.16 1.50
N GLY A 121 5.68 -19.11 0.57
CA GLY A 121 6.00 -20.52 0.76
C GLY A 121 5.06 -21.21 1.76
N ASN A 122 5.48 -22.38 2.25
CA ASN A 122 4.71 -23.13 3.23
C ASN A 122 4.66 -22.43 4.58
N TYR A 123 3.59 -22.69 5.34
CA TYR A 123 3.49 -22.23 6.72
C TYR A 123 4.58 -22.85 7.60
N ASN A 124 5.36 -22.00 8.26
CA ASN A 124 6.39 -22.32 9.25
C ASN A 124 6.54 -21.14 10.22
N ASP A 125 7.44 -21.25 11.18
CA ASP A 125 7.74 -20.24 12.21
C ASP A 125 8.07 -18.83 11.67
N THR A 126 8.65 -18.77 10.47
CA THR A 126 9.05 -17.54 9.78
C THR A 126 8.04 -17.06 8.73
N PHE A 127 6.89 -17.74 8.59
CA PHE A 127 5.87 -17.38 7.60
C PHE A 127 5.30 -15.97 7.82
N ASP A 128 4.86 -15.64 9.04
CA ASP A 128 4.32 -14.30 9.33
C ASP A 128 5.41 -13.23 9.19
N LEU A 129 6.68 -13.54 9.49
CA LEU A 129 7.80 -12.62 9.25
C LEU A 129 7.97 -12.30 7.76
N ARG A 130 7.86 -13.31 6.87
CA ARG A 130 7.90 -13.09 5.41
C ARG A 130 6.73 -12.23 4.95
N PHE A 131 5.54 -12.46 5.50
CA PHE A 131 4.37 -11.62 5.24
C PHE A 131 4.60 -10.17 5.68
N LEU A 132 5.03 -9.94 6.92
CA LEU A 132 5.31 -8.59 7.43
C LEU A 132 6.36 -7.87 6.58
N ASN A 133 7.45 -8.54 6.22
CA ASN A 133 8.48 -7.97 5.36
C ASN A 133 7.93 -7.58 3.98
N ALA A 134 7.07 -8.42 3.39
CA ALA A 134 6.44 -8.12 2.11
C ALA A 134 5.52 -6.89 2.19
N VAL A 135 4.67 -6.80 3.22
CA VAL A 135 3.74 -5.66 3.37
C VAL A 135 4.47 -4.37 3.76
N ILE A 136 5.53 -4.44 4.58
CA ILE A 136 6.37 -3.28 4.91
C ILE A 136 7.05 -2.73 3.64
N ALA A 137 7.68 -3.59 2.84
CA ALA A 137 8.32 -3.18 1.60
C ALA A 137 7.29 -2.60 0.61
N HIS A 138 6.10 -3.20 0.55
CA HIS A 138 4.98 -2.67 -0.24
C HIS A 138 4.56 -1.27 0.20
N HIS A 139 4.46 -0.99 1.51
CA HIS A 139 4.17 0.36 2.02
C HIS A 139 5.27 1.37 1.65
N GLU A 140 6.53 0.99 1.78
CA GLU A 140 7.66 1.84 1.43
C GLU A 140 7.65 2.20 -0.07
N ASN A 141 7.32 1.24 -0.94
CA ASN A 141 7.14 1.51 -2.38
C ASN A 141 5.99 2.49 -2.65
N GLY A 142 4.88 2.37 -1.91
CA GLY A 142 3.76 3.29 -2.03
C GLY A 142 4.15 4.73 -1.65
N ILE A 143 4.93 4.89 -0.58
CA ILE A 143 5.49 6.19 -0.15
C ILE A 143 6.47 6.76 -1.20
N GLU A 144 7.30 5.92 -1.82
CA GLU A 144 8.19 6.38 -2.89
C GLU A 144 7.41 6.87 -4.11
N MET A 145 6.35 6.15 -4.51
CA MET A 145 5.45 6.58 -5.60
C MET A 145 4.74 7.90 -5.29
N THR A 146 4.26 8.10 -4.05
CA THR A 146 3.62 9.37 -3.67
C THR A 146 4.62 10.53 -3.70
N LYS A 147 5.85 10.33 -3.22
CA LYS A 147 6.90 11.35 -3.31
C LYS A 147 7.25 11.70 -4.75
N ASP A 148 7.34 10.69 -5.62
CA ASP A 148 7.67 10.90 -7.03
C ASP A 148 6.56 11.66 -7.77
N ILE A 149 5.29 11.27 -7.60
CA ILE A 149 4.19 11.97 -8.27
C ILE A 149 4.00 13.40 -7.76
N ARG A 150 4.28 13.67 -6.47
CA ARG A 150 4.14 15.02 -5.88
C ARG A 150 5.02 16.07 -6.53
N VAL A 151 6.16 15.67 -7.11
CA VAL A 151 7.06 16.60 -7.81
C VAL A 151 6.87 16.60 -9.33
N LYS A 152 6.07 15.68 -9.87
CA LYS A 152 5.86 15.53 -11.33
C LYS A 152 4.45 15.90 -11.80
N SER A 153 3.43 15.75 -10.95
CA SER A 153 2.06 16.12 -11.27
C SER A 153 1.82 17.62 -11.06
N SER A 154 0.93 18.19 -11.87
CA SER A 154 0.37 19.53 -11.68
C SER A 154 -1.13 19.50 -11.31
N ARG A 155 -1.70 18.30 -11.09
CA ARG A 155 -3.12 18.12 -10.78
C ARG A 155 -3.32 18.11 -9.27
N ASN A 156 -4.03 19.10 -8.74
CA ASN A 156 -4.26 19.23 -7.28
C ASN A 156 -4.88 17.96 -6.67
N GLU A 157 -5.83 17.33 -7.37
CA GLU A 157 -6.46 16.10 -6.91
C GLU A 157 -5.45 14.95 -6.70
N VAL A 158 -4.40 14.89 -7.53
CA VAL A 158 -3.32 13.89 -7.38
C VAL A 158 -2.37 14.28 -6.25
N LEU A 159 -2.03 15.57 -6.12
CA LEU A 159 -1.16 16.05 -5.05
C LEU A 159 -1.79 15.85 -3.66
N ASP A 160 -3.08 16.19 -3.52
CA ASP A 160 -3.84 16.01 -2.28
C ASP A 160 -3.96 14.52 -1.93
N ASN A 161 -4.25 13.67 -2.92
CA ASN A 161 -4.27 12.23 -2.70
C ASN A 161 -2.91 11.70 -2.26
N ALA A 162 -1.82 12.07 -2.96
CA ALA A 162 -0.49 11.59 -2.65
C ALA A 162 -0.06 11.96 -1.23
N ASN A 163 -0.42 13.15 -0.74
CA ASN A 163 -0.18 13.56 0.65
C ASN A 163 -0.94 12.66 1.65
N ALA A 164 -2.22 12.37 1.39
CA ALA A 164 -3.04 11.54 2.26
C ALA A 164 -2.52 10.09 2.30
N VAL A 165 -2.20 9.52 1.14
CA VAL A 165 -1.65 8.17 1.01
C VAL A 165 -0.28 8.06 1.68
N GLU A 166 0.60 9.03 1.49
CA GLU A 166 1.93 9.03 2.15
C GLU A 166 1.80 9.01 3.67
N LYS A 167 0.90 9.84 4.23
CA LYS A 167 0.65 9.88 5.66
C LYS A 167 0.15 8.52 6.17
N PHE A 168 -0.86 7.98 5.50
CA PHE A 168 -1.45 6.69 5.87
C PHE A 168 -0.42 5.56 5.85
N LEU A 169 0.32 5.41 4.76
CA LEU A 169 1.32 4.36 4.62
C LEU A 169 2.46 4.51 5.64
N THR A 170 2.78 5.74 6.03
CA THR A 170 3.76 6.00 7.10
C THR A 170 3.25 5.50 8.45
N ASP A 171 2.00 5.82 8.79
CA ASP A 171 1.38 5.44 10.07
C ASP A 171 1.17 3.91 10.16
N SER A 172 0.59 3.28 9.13
CA SER A 172 0.38 1.83 9.10
C SER A 172 1.70 1.05 8.99
N GLY A 173 2.69 1.58 8.27
CA GLY A 173 4.03 1.00 8.20
C GLY A 173 4.75 0.95 9.55
N ALA A 174 4.53 1.96 10.40
CA ALA A 174 5.07 1.95 11.77
C ALA A 174 4.46 0.83 12.62
N MET A 175 3.14 0.61 12.53
CA MET A 175 2.46 -0.49 13.22
C MET A 175 3.02 -1.86 12.79
N LEU A 176 3.23 -2.08 11.50
CA LEU A 176 3.79 -3.35 10.99
C LEU A 176 5.23 -3.58 11.45
N LYS A 177 6.05 -2.52 11.50
CA LYS A 177 7.42 -2.57 12.03
C LYS A 177 7.42 -2.91 13.52
N GLU A 178 6.45 -2.39 14.27
CA GLU A 178 6.28 -2.72 15.69
C GLU A 178 5.90 -4.19 15.90
N TRP A 179 4.96 -4.73 15.10
CA TRP A 179 4.64 -6.17 15.11
C TRP A 179 5.87 -7.02 14.79
N ARG A 180 6.65 -6.64 13.76
CA ARG A 180 7.88 -7.33 13.39
C ARG A 180 8.89 -7.35 14.55
N LYS A 181 9.11 -6.20 15.18
CA LYS A 181 10.02 -6.07 16.33
C LYS A 181 9.55 -6.89 17.52
N ASN A 182 8.28 -6.82 17.88
CA ASN A 182 7.75 -7.50 19.05
C ASN A 182 7.70 -9.03 18.90
N TRP A 183 7.43 -9.52 17.70
CA TRP A 183 7.31 -10.97 17.46
C TRP A 183 8.64 -11.64 17.08
N TYR A 184 9.58 -10.89 16.48
CA TYR A 184 10.80 -11.45 15.90
C TYR A 184 12.10 -10.74 16.32
N ASN A 185 12.03 -9.72 17.19
CA ASN A 185 13.17 -8.92 17.63
C ASN A 185 14.00 -8.36 16.44
N SER A 186 13.31 -7.96 15.37
CA SER A 186 13.88 -7.57 14.06
C SER A 186 13.20 -6.35 13.46
#